data_AF-A0A7U9DG39-F1
#
_entry.id   AF-A0A7U9DG39-F1
#
_cell.length_a   1.000
_cell.length_b   1.000
_cell.length_c   1.000
_cell.angle_alpha   90.00
_cell.angle_beta   90.00
_cell.angle_gamma   90.00
#
_symmetry.space_group_name_H-M   'P 1'
#
loop_
_entity.id
_entity.type
_entity.pdbx_description
1 polymer ?
#
loop_
_entity_poly.entity_id
_entity_poly.type
_entity_poly.pdbx_seq_one_letter_code
_entity_poly.pdbx_strand_id
1 'polypeptide(L)'
;MKLGSRVLIDFYKVKTMDDFYDQLSEKLGFPEYFGRNGDALIDCLFSLRYPQDEMTSIHVNSEEYLLLELRGFSSVEQKIRDTLVTSIEFVSKKCKEKGQAPSIVLLLN
;
A
#
# COMPACT_ATOMS: atom_id res chain seq x y z
N MET A 1 13.48 -7.41 -11.29
CA MET A 1 12.40 -6.62 -10.64
C MET A 1 12.37 -5.25 -11.31
N LYS A 2 11.29 -4.92 -12.01
CA LYS A 2 11.11 -3.62 -12.69
C LYS A 2 10.22 -2.73 -11.83
N LEU A 3 10.62 -1.50 -11.54
CA LEU A 3 9.77 -0.54 -10.81
C LEU A 3 8.92 0.22 -11.81
N GLY A 4 7.59 0.13 -11.69
CA GLY A 4 6.64 0.84 -12.56
C GLY A 4 6.23 2.21 -11.99
N SER A 5 6.11 2.28 -10.67
CA SER A 5 5.70 3.47 -9.93
C SER A 5 6.45 3.56 -8.60
N ARG A 6 6.59 4.78 -8.06
CA ARG A 6 7.16 5.05 -6.74
C ARG A 6 6.24 5.99 -5.96
N VAL A 7 5.97 5.65 -4.71
CA VAL A 7 5.17 6.46 -3.79
C VAL A 7 5.95 6.61 -2.48
N LEU A 8 6.06 7.87 -2.02
CA LEU A 8 6.66 8.21 -0.74
C LEU A 8 5.58 8.39 0.32
N ILE A 9 5.70 7.66 1.42
CA ILE A 9 4.91 7.81 2.65
C ILE A 9 5.83 8.43 3.71
N ASP A 10 5.44 9.59 4.22
CA ASP A 10 6.19 10.39 5.18
C ASP A 10 5.59 10.21 6.58
N PHE A 11 6.12 9.24 7.32
CA PHE A 11 5.63 8.87 8.65
C PHE A 11 5.93 9.92 9.72
N TYR A 12 6.81 10.90 9.46
CA TYR A 12 6.96 12.05 10.36
C TYR A 12 5.71 12.93 10.43
N LYS A 13 4.83 12.83 9.43
CA LYS A 13 3.54 13.53 9.38
C LYS A 13 2.38 12.71 9.93
N VAL A 14 2.62 11.46 10.30
CA VAL A 14 1.60 10.53 10.78
C VAL A 14 1.65 10.48 12.30
N LYS A 15 0.60 10.96 12.97
CA LYS A 15 0.49 10.92 14.44
C LYS A 15 -0.60 9.97 14.92
N THR A 16 -1.59 9.75 14.07
CA THR A 16 -2.76 8.91 14.35
C THR A 16 -2.96 7.88 13.24
N MET A 17 -3.80 6.88 13.52
CA MET A 17 -4.22 5.92 12.50
C MET A 17 -5.01 6.61 11.37
N ASP A 18 -5.72 7.71 11.68
CA ASP A 18 -6.41 8.49 10.67
C ASP A 18 -5.43 9.21 9.73
N ASP A 19 -4.37 9.85 10.26
CA ASP A 19 -3.33 10.47 9.43
C ASP A 19 -2.67 9.44 8.50
N PHE A 20 -2.49 8.20 8.98
CA PHE A 20 -1.96 7.10 8.19
C PHE A 20 -2.87 6.76 7.01
N TYR A 21 -4.17 6.54 7.27
CA TYR A 21 -5.13 6.23 6.22
C TYR A 21 -5.35 7.39 5.26
N ASP A 22 -5.35 8.64 5.74
CA ASP A 22 -5.45 9.84 4.90
C ASP A 22 -4.26 9.93 3.95
N GLN A 23 -3.04 9.78 4.48
CA GLN A 23 -1.84 9.86 3.66
C GLN A 23 -1.79 8.73 2.62
N LEU A 24 -2.17 7.50 2.97
CA LEU A 24 -2.26 6.41 1.99
C LEU A 24 -3.32 6.69 0.93
N SER A 25 -4.51 7.15 1.34
CA SER A 25 -5.62 7.45 0.43
C SER A 25 -5.24 8.54 -0.57
N GLU A 26 -4.60 9.61 -0.10
CA GLU A 26 -4.12 10.70 -0.94
C GLU A 26 -3.03 10.22 -1.91
N LYS A 27 -2.02 9.49 -1.41
CA LYS A 27 -0.83 9.11 -2.19
C LYS A 27 -1.05 7.96 -3.15
N LEU A 28 -1.99 7.06 -2.86
CA LEU A 28 -2.35 5.92 -3.69
C LEU A 28 -3.67 6.16 -4.45
N GLY A 29 -4.38 7.25 -4.16
CA GLY A 29 -5.67 7.61 -4.76
C GLY A 29 -6.73 6.55 -4.51
N PHE A 30 -7.00 6.22 -3.24
CA PHE A 30 -8.09 5.34 -2.84
C PHE A 30 -9.46 6.01 -3.04
N PRO A 31 -10.55 5.23 -3.18
CA PRO A 31 -11.89 5.78 -3.37
C PRO A 31 -12.40 6.55 -2.14
N GLU A 32 -13.37 7.45 -2.36
CA GLU A 32 -13.98 8.24 -1.28
C GLU A 32 -14.64 7.37 -0.19
N TYR A 33 -15.10 6.17 -0.55
CA TYR A 33 -15.71 5.20 0.35
C TYR A 33 -14.69 4.25 1.02
N PHE A 34 -13.40 4.58 1.03
CA PHE A 34 -12.37 3.76 1.66
C PHE A 34 -12.66 3.53 3.16
N GLY A 35 -12.76 2.25 3.55
CA GLY A 35 -13.24 1.83 4.87
C GLY A 35 -12.29 2.03 6.07
N ARG A 36 -11.09 2.59 5.86
CA ARG A 36 -10.11 2.93 6.92
C ARG A 36 -9.80 1.78 7.90
N ASN A 37 -9.62 0.59 7.37
CA ASN A 37 -9.26 -0.61 8.13
C ASN A 37 -8.34 -1.53 7.32
N GLY A 38 -7.80 -2.57 7.97
CA GLY A 38 -6.84 -3.48 7.36
C GLY A 38 -7.37 -4.24 6.15
N ASP A 39 -8.64 -4.67 6.17
CA ASP A 39 -9.28 -5.39 5.06
C ASP A 39 -9.47 -4.48 3.85
N ALA A 40 -9.99 -3.26 4.07
CA ALA A 40 -10.12 -2.26 3.02
C ALA A 40 -8.76 -1.88 2.42
N LEU A 41 -7.71 -1.79 3.25
CA LEU A 41 -6.35 -1.50 2.79
C LEU A 41 -5.81 -2.63 1.91
N ILE A 42 -6.04 -3.89 2.30
CA ILE A 42 -5.67 -5.06 1.49
C ILE A 42 -6.38 -5.02 0.13
N ASP A 43 -7.67 -4.69 0.10
CA ASP A 43 -8.44 -4.67 -1.15
C ASP A 43 -7.94 -3.56 -2.10
N CYS A 44 -7.65 -2.36 -1.58
CA CYS A 44 -7.09 -1.28 -2.40
C CYS A 44 -5.69 -1.64 -2.94
N LEU A 45 -4.80 -2.15 -2.08
CA LEU A 45 -3.44 -2.52 -2.47
C LEU A 45 -3.38 -3.74 -3.40
N PHE A 46 -4.30 -4.69 -3.26
CA PHE A 46 -4.39 -5.84 -4.16
C PHE A 46 -4.83 -5.42 -5.57
N SER A 47 -5.66 -4.39 -5.67
CA SER A 47 -6.18 -3.83 -6.92
C SER A 47 -5.14 -3.09 -7.77
N LEU A 48 -3.88 -2.94 -7.30
CA LEU A 48 -2.79 -2.32 -8.06
C LEU A 48 -2.57 -2.96 -9.46
N ARG A 49 -2.90 -4.25 -9.61
CA ARG A 49 -2.79 -4.98 -10.90
C ARG A 49 -4.13 -5.09 -11.64
N TYR A 50 -5.19 -4.48 -11.12
CA TYR A 50 -6.57 -4.64 -11.59
C TYR A 50 -7.24 -3.26 -11.72
N PRO A 51 -6.89 -2.47 -12.76
CA PRO A 51 -7.41 -1.12 -12.94
C PRO A 51 -8.94 -1.04 -13.00
N GLN A 52 -9.59 -2.09 -13.50
CA GLN A 52 -11.05 -2.17 -13.58
C GLN A 52 -11.75 -2.24 -12.22
N ASP A 53 -11.03 -2.48 -11.13
CA ASP A 53 -11.60 -2.54 -9.78
C ASP A 53 -11.81 -1.12 -9.20
N GLU A 54 -11.19 -0.08 -9.80
CA GLU A 54 -11.32 1.34 -9.41
C GLU A 54 -11.02 1.65 -7.92
N MET A 55 -10.23 0.79 -7.25
CA MET A 55 -9.89 0.92 -5.82
C MET A 55 -8.62 1.75 -5.55
N THR A 56 -7.87 2.12 -6.59
CA THR A 56 -6.66 2.94 -6.49
C THR A 56 -6.41 3.61 -7.84
N SER A 57 -5.90 4.84 -7.85
CA SER A 57 -5.48 5.53 -9.08
C SER A 57 -4.11 5.10 -9.61
N ILE A 58 -3.36 4.31 -8.82
CA ILE A 58 -2.02 3.84 -9.18
C ILE A 58 -2.09 2.39 -9.63
N HIS A 59 -1.45 2.10 -10.75
CA HIS A 59 -1.41 0.74 -11.28
C HIS A 59 0.01 0.33 -11.68
N VAL A 60 0.25 -0.97 -11.63
CA VAL A 60 1.47 -1.62 -12.13
C VAL A 60 1.08 -2.82 -12.98
N ASN A 61 1.74 -3.00 -14.13
CA ASN A 61 1.52 -4.19 -14.96
C ASN A 61 2.16 -5.43 -14.33
N SER A 62 1.88 -6.62 -14.85
CA SER A 62 2.31 -7.92 -14.31
C SER A 62 3.81 -8.09 -14.04
N GLU A 63 4.68 -7.31 -14.70
CA GLU A 63 6.13 -7.37 -14.55
C GLU A 63 6.71 -6.25 -13.66
N GLU A 64 5.85 -5.29 -13.31
CA GLU A 64 6.18 -4.12 -12.53
C GLU A 64 5.77 -4.26 -11.05
N TYR A 65 6.47 -3.47 -10.24
CA TYR A 65 6.28 -3.34 -8.82
C TYR A 65 6.10 -1.88 -8.46
N LEU A 66 5.24 -1.62 -7.48
CA LEU A 66 5.16 -0.34 -6.78
C LEU A 66 6.28 -0.30 -5.74
N LEU A 67 7.18 0.68 -5.85
CA LEU A 67 8.10 1.00 -4.76
C LEU A 67 7.39 1.90 -3.75
N LEU A 68 7.09 1.36 -2.56
CA LEU A 68 6.56 2.14 -1.45
C LEU A 68 7.73 2.51 -0.53
N GLU A 69 8.16 3.77 -0.63
CA GLU A 69 9.22 4.32 0.18
C GLU A 69 8.65 4.87 1.48
N LEU A 70 9.18 4.40 2.59
CA LEU A 70 8.72 4.73 3.94
C LEU A 70 9.79 5.59 4.61
N ARG A 71 9.54 6.91 4.68
CA ARG A 71 10.41 7.83 5.41
C ARG A 71 10.00 7.91 6.86
N GLY A 72 10.93 7.67 7.78
CA GLY A 72 10.66 7.78 9.22
C GLY A 72 9.76 6.66 9.76
N PHE A 73 9.73 5.49 9.10
CA PHE A 73 8.83 4.39 9.47
C PHE A 73 8.95 3.97 10.95
N SER A 74 10.15 4.07 11.53
CA SER A 74 10.39 3.74 12.94
C SER A 74 9.81 4.75 13.94
N SER A 75 9.41 5.96 13.50
CA SER A 75 8.94 7.03 14.39
C SER A 75 7.47 6.92 14.79
N VAL A 76 6.69 6.06 14.16
CA VAL A 76 5.26 5.88 14.45
C VAL A 76 4.99 4.71 15.38
N GLU A 77 3.78 4.70 15.94
CA GLU A 77 3.30 3.64 16.80
C GLU A 77 3.36 2.27 16.13
N GLN A 78 3.65 1.25 16.93
CA GLN A 78 3.75 -0.13 16.47
C GLN A 78 2.49 -0.58 15.71
N LYS A 79 1.30 -0.21 16.17
CA LYS A 79 0.04 -0.57 15.52
C LYS A 79 -0.03 -0.11 14.06
N ILE A 80 0.49 1.08 13.75
CA ILE A 80 0.51 1.61 12.37
C ILE A 80 1.48 0.79 11.52
N ARG A 81 2.67 0.49 12.05
CA ARG A 81 3.66 -0.35 11.38
C ARG A 81 3.13 -1.75 11.08
N ASP A 82 2.55 -2.37 12.09
CA ASP A 82 1.98 -3.72 12.00
C ASP A 82 0.85 -3.74 10.97
N THR A 83 -0.03 -2.73 10.98
CA THR A 83 -1.12 -2.60 9.99
C THR A 83 -0.59 -2.57 8.57
N LEU A 84 0.41 -1.71 8.27
CA LEU A 84 0.97 -1.63 6.92
C LEU A 84 1.67 -2.94 6.49
N VAL A 85 2.54 -3.47 7.35
CA VAL A 85 3.35 -4.66 7.02
C VAL A 85 2.45 -5.89 6.85
N THR A 86 1.50 -6.10 7.76
CA THR A 86 0.56 -7.21 7.68
C THR A 86 -0.34 -7.09 6.45
N SER A 87 -0.87 -5.91 6.12
CA SER A 87 -1.66 -5.73 4.89
C SER A 87 -0.85 -6.05 3.63
N ILE A 88 0.42 -5.62 3.53
CA ILE A 88 1.29 -5.93 2.38
C ILE A 88 1.64 -7.42 2.32
N GLU A 89 1.83 -8.07 3.46
CA GLU A 89 2.02 -9.52 3.53
C GLU A 89 0.79 -10.27 2.98
N PHE A 90 -0.42 -9.87 3.37
CA PHE A 90 -1.66 -10.44 2.85
C PHE A 90 -1.84 -10.19 1.35
N VAL A 91 -1.53 -9.00 0.85
CA VAL A 91 -1.53 -8.71 -0.58
C VAL A 91 -0.57 -9.63 -1.32
N SER A 92 0.65 -9.80 -0.81
CA SER A 92 1.65 -10.70 -1.39
C SER A 92 1.19 -12.16 -1.40
N LYS A 93 0.49 -12.60 -0.34
CA LYS A 93 -0.15 -13.91 -0.28
C LYS A 93 -1.24 -14.06 -1.34
N LYS A 94 -2.17 -13.10 -1.48
CA LYS A 94 -3.23 -13.11 -2.51
C LYS A 94 -2.64 -13.13 -3.93
N CYS A 95 -1.55 -12.41 -4.18
CA CYS A 95 -0.82 -12.48 -5.46
C CYS A 95 -0.29 -13.90 -5.71
N LYS A 96 0.37 -14.50 -4.72
CA LYS A 96 0.90 -15.87 -4.83
C LYS A 96 -0.19 -16.90 -5.11
N GLU A 97 -1.34 -16.79 -4.47
CA GLU A 97 -2.51 -17.65 -4.69
C GLU A 97 -3.05 -17.56 -6.13
N LYS A 98 -2.87 -16.41 -6.79
CA LYS A 98 -3.17 -16.21 -8.22
C LYS A 98 -2.00 -16.52 -9.16
N GLY A 99 -0.88 -17.06 -8.67
CA GLY A 99 0.32 -17.33 -9.47
C GLY A 99 1.08 -16.07 -9.91
N GLN A 100 0.85 -14.94 -9.25
CA GLN A 100 1.48 -13.65 -9.55
C GLN A 100 2.64 -13.37 -8.60
N ALA A 101 3.64 -12.62 -9.08
CA ALA A 101 4.65 -12.03 -8.20
C ALA A 101 4.01 -10.94 -7.30
N PRO A 102 4.63 -10.62 -6.14
CA PRO A 102 4.20 -9.50 -5.32
C PRO A 102 4.08 -8.20 -6.14
N SER A 103 3.15 -7.33 -5.77
CA SER A 103 2.94 -6.04 -6.46
C SER A 103 3.68 -4.88 -5.80
N ILE A 104 4.15 -5.03 -4.56
CA ILE A 104 4.72 -3.95 -3.73
C ILE A 104 6.10 -4.34 -3.22
N VAL A 105 7.01 -3.38 -3.21
CA VAL A 105 8.33 -3.46 -2.58
C VAL A 105 8.44 -2.34 -1.56
N LEU A 106 8.84 -2.67 -0.34
CA LEU A 106 9.09 -1.68 0.71
C LEU A 106 10.54 -1.19 0.66
N LEU A 107 10.72 0.12 0.69
CA LEU A 107 12.02 0.76 0.90
C LEU A 107 11.98 1.55 2.20
N LEU A 108 12.79 1.16 3.18
CA LEU A 108 12.92 1.85 4.47
C LEU A 108 14.00 2.94 4.34
N ASN A 109 13.62 4.21 4.52
CA ASN A 109 14.49 5.39 4.39
C ASN A 109 14.51 6.24 5.67
#